data_AF-A0A5P1FWY9-F1
#
_entry.id   AF-A0A5P1FWY9-F1
#
_cell.length_a   1.000
_cell.length_b   1.000
_cell.length_c   1.000
_cell.angle_alpha   90.00
_cell.angle_beta   90.00
_cell.angle_gamma   90.00
#
_symmetry.space_group_name_H-M   'P 1'
#
loop_
_entity.id
_entity.type
_entity.pdbx_description
1 polymer ?
#
loop_
_entity_poly.entity_id
_entity_poly.type
_entity_poly.pdbx_seq_one_letter_code
_entity_poly.pdbx_strand_id
1 'polypeptide(L)'
;MASSMMVSSAAAAARAAPAQTNMVASFSGLKSTSAFPATRRASADLAKLPSNGGRVQCMKVWPVEGIKKFETLSYLPTLSIEQLIKQIEYLIRNGWIPCLEFCHEGFVYRKYHASPGYYDGRYWTMWKLPMFGCTDAIQVVKELDNCKAEYPTAFIRIIGFDNNRQVQCVSFIAYKPPQ
;
A
#
# COMPACT_ATOMS: atom_id res chain seq x y z
N MET A 1 3.10 61.34 -20.55
CA MET A 1 2.05 60.29 -20.52
C MET A 1 2.68 59.04 -19.94
N ALA A 2 2.43 58.77 -18.67
CA ALA A 2 2.86 57.55 -17.99
C ALA A 2 1.64 57.06 -17.20
N SER A 3 1.04 55.98 -17.68
CA SER A 3 -0.21 55.43 -17.15
C SER A 3 0.06 54.69 -15.83
N SER A 4 -0.57 55.15 -14.74
CA SER A 4 -0.67 54.41 -13.49
C SER A 4 -1.88 53.48 -13.54
N MET A 5 -1.66 52.17 -13.45
CA MET A 5 -2.73 51.19 -13.25
C MET A 5 -3.02 51.06 -11.75
N MET A 6 -4.21 51.47 -11.33
CA MET A 6 -4.74 51.14 -10.01
C MET A 6 -5.39 49.76 -10.07
N VAL A 7 -4.89 48.84 -9.25
CA VAL A 7 -5.46 47.50 -9.04
C VAL A 7 -6.46 47.61 -7.90
N SER A 8 -7.75 47.53 -8.20
CA SER A 8 -8.82 47.40 -7.20
C SER A 8 -9.12 45.92 -6.96
N SER A 9 -8.79 45.43 -5.77
CA SER A 9 -9.13 44.09 -5.30
C SER A 9 -10.58 44.06 -4.76
N ALA A 10 -11.50 43.45 -5.50
CA ALA A 10 -12.83 43.10 -5.01
C ALA A 10 -12.85 41.63 -4.60
N ALA A 11 -13.01 41.36 -3.30
CA ALA A 11 -13.18 40.03 -2.75
C ALA A 11 -14.59 39.50 -3.08
N ALA A 12 -14.68 38.47 -3.92
CA ALA A 12 -15.90 37.72 -4.14
C ALA A 12 -15.91 36.48 -3.23
N ALA A 13 -16.71 36.53 -2.16
CA ALA A 13 -16.96 35.39 -1.29
C ALA A 13 -17.78 34.32 -2.06
N ALA A 14 -17.14 33.21 -2.42
CA ALA A 14 -17.84 32.04 -2.95
C ALA A 14 -18.58 31.33 -1.81
N ARG A 15 -19.91 31.27 -1.90
CA ARG A 15 -20.78 30.53 -0.97
C ARG A 15 -20.55 29.02 -1.12
N ALA A 16 -20.25 28.33 -0.02
CA ALA A 16 -20.17 26.88 0.02
C ALA A 16 -21.58 26.26 -0.17
N ALA A 17 -21.72 25.34 -1.10
CA ALA A 17 -22.92 24.52 -1.25
C ALA A 17 -22.94 23.42 -0.17
N PRO A 18 -24.09 23.07 0.43
CA PRO A 18 -24.16 22.00 1.41
C PRO A 18 -23.94 20.64 0.73
N ALA A 19 -23.08 19.81 1.32
CA ALA A 19 -22.86 18.44 0.89
C ALA A 19 -24.12 17.61 1.16
N GLN A 20 -24.69 16.99 0.12
CA GLN A 20 -25.77 16.01 0.27
C GLN A 20 -25.21 14.75 0.94
N THR A 21 -25.71 14.47 2.14
CA THR A 21 -25.49 13.19 2.82
C THR A 21 -26.31 12.11 2.12
N ASN A 22 -25.63 11.22 1.38
CA ASN A 22 -26.25 9.98 0.90
C ASN A 22 -26.49 9.07 2.11
N MET A 23 -27.70 9.13 2.68
CA MET A 23 -28.11 8.25 3.76
C MET A 23 -28.26 6.83 3.23
N VAL A 24 -27.29 5.95 3.53
CA VAL A 24 -27.39 4.53 3.23
C VAL A 24 -28.26 3.87 4.29
N ALA A 25 -29.37 3.25 3.87
CA ALA A 25 -30.29 2.55 4.76
C ALA A 25 -29.60 1.39 5.50
N SER A 26 -29.99 1.18 6.76
CA SER A 26 -29.45 0.15 7.67
C SER A 26 -29.63 -1.26 7.11
N PHE A 27 -28.55 -2.05 7.14
CA PHE A 27 -28.51 -3.44 6.67
C PHE A 27 -29.33 -4.35 7.58
N SER A 28 -30.44 -4.90 7.07
CA SER A 28 -31.14 -6.02 7.69
C SER A 28 -30.61 -7.31 7.06
N GLY A 29 -29.97 -8.17 7.86
CA GLY A 29 -29.17 -9.31 7.37
C GLY A 29 -29.93 -10.33 6.53
N LEU A 30 -29.18 -11.15 5.79
CA LEU A 30 -29.73 -12.28 5.03
C LEU A 30 -30.31 -13.33 5.98
N LYS A 31 -31.63 -13.57 5.89
CA LYS A 31 -32.25 -14.77 6.48
C LYS A 31 -32.02 -15.95 5.54
N SER A 32 -31.18 -16.89 5.96
CA SER A 32 -30.97 -18.15 5.23
C SER A 32 -32.22 -19.03 5.33
N THR A 33 -32.83 -19.36 4.19
CA THR A 33 -33.75 -20.50 4.09
C THR A 33 -33.10 -21.57 3.22
N SER A 34 -32.78 -22.70 3.84
CA SER A 34 -32.32 -23.91 3.15
C SER A 34 -33.51 -24.58 2.47
N ALA A 35 -33.58 -24.55 1.14
CA ALA A 35 -34.55 -25.32 0.37
C ALA A 35 -33.86 -26.02 -0.80
N PHE A 36 -33.64 -27.33 -0.68
CA PHE A 36 -33.26 -28.19 -1.80
C PHE A 36 -34.48 -28.39 -2.72
N PRO A 37 -34.34 -28.29 -4.06
CA PRO A 37 -35.48 -28.38 -4.96
C PRO A 37 -35.75 -29.83 -5.35
N ALA A 38 -36.70 -30.49 -4.67
CA ALA A 38 -37.32 -31.72 -5.15
C ALA A 38 -38.78 -31.43 -5.53
N THR A 39 -39.00 -30.91 -6.74
CA THR A 39 -40.18 -31.11 -7.62
C THR A 39 -40.16 -30.07 -8.76
N ARG A 40 -40.16 -30.52 -10.02
CA ARG A 40 -40.30 -29.63 -11.19
C ARG A 40 -41.75 -29.12 -11.25
N ARG A 41 -41.97 -27.84 -10.91
CA ARG A 41 -43.23 -27.15 -11.21
C ARG A 41 -43.19 -26.57 -12.63
N ALA A 42 -44.19 -26.89 -13.43
CA ALA A 42 -44.51 -26.18 -14.67
C ALA A 42 -45.07 -24.79 -14.32
N SER A 43 -44.62 -23.75 -15.03
CA SER A 43 -44.73 -22.32 -14.68
C SER A 43 -43.90 -21.89 -13.47
N ALA A 44 -42.61 -21.64 -13.74
CA ALA A 44 -41.73 -20.93 -12.82
C ALA A 44 -42.05 -19.44 -12.84
N ASP A 45 -42.88 -18.98 -11.91
CA ASP A 45 -43.02 -17.56 -11.58
C ASP A 45 -41.69 -17.05 -11.02
N LEU A 46 -40.81 -16.60 -11.93
CA LEU A 46 -39.45 -16.12 -11.67
C LEU A 46 -39.41 -14.95 -10.67
N ALA A 47 -40.56 -14.30 -10.40
CA ALA A 47 -40.68 -13.21 -9.43
C ALA A 47 -40.44 -13.63 -7.97
N LYS A 48 -40.48 -14.94 -7.66
CA LYS A 48 -40.25 -15.47 -6.31
C LYS A 48 -38.85 -16.04 -6.08
N LEU A 49 -37.98 -15.99 -7.09
CA LEU A 49 -36.58 -16.34 -6.87
C LEU A 49 -35.91 -15.27 -6.01
N PRO A 50 -35.09 -15.64 -5.01
CA PRO A 50 -34.26 -14.67 -4.30
C PRO A 50 -33.31 -14.02 -5.31
N SER A 51 -33.66 -12.81 -5.72
CA SER A 51 -32.88 -11.99 -6.63
C SER A 51 -32.10 -10.97 -5.80
N ASN A 52 -30.81 -10.84 -6.05
CA ASN A 52 -29.96 -9.81 -5.47
C ASN A 52 -30.29 -8.44 -6.12
N GLY A 53 -31.57 -8.07 -6.20
CA GLY A 53 -32.06 -6.95 -7.00
C GLY A 53 -31.26 -5.68 -6.74
N GLY A 54 -30.75 -5.03 -7.80
CA GLY A 54 -30.10 -3.70 -7.84
C GLY A 54 -28.90 -3.42 -6.93
N ARG A 55 -28.72 -4.20 -5.86
CA ARG A 55 -27.80 -4.01 -4.74
C ARG A 55 -26.49 -4.78 -4.92
N VAL A 56 -26.34 -5.50 -6.03
CA VAL A 56 -25.09 -6.17 -6.42
C VAL A 56 -23.93 -5.17 -6.60
N GLN A 57 -24.24 -3.89 -6.87
CA GLN A 57 -23.27 -2.80 -7.02
C GLN A 57 -22.55 -2.41 -5.71
N CYS A 58 -23.00 -2.89 -4.55
CA CYS A 58 -22.35 -2.59 -3.26
C CYS A 58 -21.24 -3.58 -2.88
N MET A 59 -21.10 -4.69 -3.62
CA MET A 59 -20.05 -5.69 -3.38
C MET A 59 -18.83 -5.35 -4.24
N LYS A 60 -17.72 -5.02 -3.59
CA LYS A 60 -16.44 -4.82 -4.28
C LYS A 60 -15.69 -6.14 -4.36
N VAL A 61 -15.11 -6.42 -5.52
CA VAL A 61 -14.21 -7.56 -5.72
C VAL A 61 -12.78 -7.08 -5.50
N TRP A 62 -12.00 -7.85 -4.74
CA TRP A 62 -10.58 -7.55 -4.55
C TRP A 62 -9.82 -7.68 -5.87
N PRO A 63 -8.98 -6.71 -6.27
CA PRO A 63 -8.25 -6.82 -7.52
C PRO A 63 -7.31 -8.03 -7.54
N VAL A 64 -7.31 -8.78 -8.64
CA VAL A 64 -6.46 -9.98 -8.80
C VAL A 64 -5.09 -9.66 -9.41
N GLU A 65 -4.96 -8.49 -10.03
CA GLU A 65 -3.75 -8.03 -10.72
C GLU A 65 -3.42 -6.57 -10.33
N GLY A 66 -2.21 -6.13 -10.65
CA GLY A 66 -1.77 -4.74 -10.43
C GLY A 66 -1.47 -4.34 -8.97
N ILE A 67 -1.77 -5.20 -7.99
CA ILE A 67 -1.61 -4.88 -6.56
C ILE A 67 -0.73 -5.89 -5.79
N LYS A 68 0.34 -6.39 -6.44
CA LYS A 68 1.34 -7.23 -5.77
C LYS A 68 1.93 -6.53 -4.53
N LYS A 69 2.30 -7.33 -3.52
CA LYS A 69 2.61 -6.89 -2.16
C LYS A 69 4.09 -7.10 -1.82
N PHE A 70 4.57 -6.32 -0.86
CA PHE A 70 5.96 -6.24 -0.41
C PHE A 70 6.03 -6.36 1.12
N GLU A 71 5.31 -7.33 1.68
CA GLU A 71 5.21 -7.57 3.12
C GLU A 71 4.69 -6.36 3.91
N THR A 72 5.24 -6.11 5.10
CA THR A 72 4.77 -5.12 6.08
C THR A 72 4.61 -3.72 5.47
N LEU A 73 3.50 -3.06 5.81
CA LEU A 73 3.05 -1.75 5.29
C LEU A 73 2.60 -1.72 3.82
N SER A 74 2.78 -2.77 3.03
CA SER A 74 2.47 -2.74 1.58
C SER A 74 0.97 -2.79 1.21
N TYR A 75 0.10 -2.96 2.20
CA TYR A 75 -1.36 -2.82 2.05
C TYR A 75 -1.86 -1.40 2.30
N LEU A 76 -1.03 -0.56 2.93
CA LEU A 76 -1.35 0.84 3.15
C LEU A 76 -1.15 1.65 1.85
N PRO A 77 -1.70 2.88 1.78
CA PRO A 77 -1.30 3.83 0.75
C PRO A 77 0.22 4.03 0.74
N THR A 78 0.76 4.45 -0.41
CA THR A 78 2.19 4.77 -0.54
C THR A 78 2.59 5.78 0.53
N LEU A 79 3.63 5.45 1.28
CA LEU A 79 4.11 6.29 2.38
C LEU A 79 4.66 7.61 1.82
N SER A 80 4.26 8.73 2.43
CA SER A 80 4.91 10.01 2.17
C SER A 80 6.32 10.02 2.76
N ILE A 81 7.17 10.96 2.32
CA ILE A 81 8.52 11.13 2.86
C ILE A 81 8.48 11.33 4.39
N GLU A 82 7.53 12.12 4.89
CA GLU A 82 7.34 12.34 6.33
C GLU A 82 6.98 11.05 7.09
N GLN A 83 6.14 10.21 6.50
CA GLN A 83 5.79 8.91 7.09
C GLN A 83 6.97 7.95 7.06
N LEU A 84 7.76 7.96 5.98
CA LEU A 84 8.98 7.18 5.85
C LEU A 84 10.00 7.56 6.92
N ILE A 85 10.22 8.86 7.14
CA ILE A 85 11.08 9.40 8.20
C ILE A 85 10.62 8.87 9.56
N LYS A 86 9.32 8.92 9.88
CA LYS A 86 8.79 8.39 11.14
C LYS A 86 9.04 6.89 11.33
N GLN A 87 9.00 6.10 10.26
CA GLN A 87 9.35 4.67 10.32
C GLN A 87 10.85 4.50 10.62
N ILE A 88 11.72 5.26 9.95
CA ILE A 88 13.17 5.20 10.16
C ILE A 88 13.53 5.65 11.59
N GLU A 89 12.92 6.74 12.08
CA GLU A 89 13.09 7.18 13.47
C GLU A 89 12.63 6.11 14.47
N TYR A 90 11.59 5.33 14.14
CA TYR A 90 11.20 4.19 14.96
C TYR A 90 12.31 3.14 15.02
N LEU A 91 13.01 2.82 13.93
CA LEU A 91 14.18 1.92 13.97
C LEU A 91 15.27 2.50 14.89
N ILE A 92 15.63 3.78 14.70
CA ILE A 92 16.70 4.45 15.45
C ILE A 92 16.36 4.51 16.96
N ARG A 93 15.12 4.83 17.34
CA ARG A 93 14.68 4.87 18.74
C ARG A 93 14.76 3.51 19.44
N ASN A 94 14.59 2.41 18.69
CA ASN A 94 14.76 1.06 19.24
C ASN A 94 16.22 0.58 19.26
N GLY A 95 17.17 1.43 18.84
CA GLY A 95 18.58 1.05 18.74
C GLY A 95 18.88 0.07 17.61
N TRP A 96 17.98 -0.06 16.64
CA TRP A 96 18.17 -0.93 15.48
C TRP A 96 18.94 -0.22 14.38
N ILE A 97 19.74 -1.00 13.62
CA ILE A 97 20.63 -0.48 12.58
C ILE A 97 19.90 -0.51 11.24
N PRO A 98 19.61 0.66 10.61
CA PRO A 98 18.99 0.71 9.30
C PRO A 98 19.93 0.22 8.19
N CYS A 99 19.36 -0.41 7.16
CA CYS A 99 20.06 -0.78 5.94
C CYS A 99 19.10 -0.71 4.75
N LEU A 100 19.63 -0.46 3.55
CA LEU A 100 18.87 -0.44 2.31
C LEU A 100 19.21 -1.67 1.47
N GLU A 101 18.20 -2.21 0.81
CA GLU A 101 18.37 -3.26 -0.18
C GLU A 101 17.54 -2.95 -1.42
N PHE A 102 18.03 -3.38 -2.59
CA PHE A 102 17.37 -3.14 -3.86
C PHE A 102 17.40 -4.36 -4.78
N CYS A 103 16.40 -4.45 -5.68
CA CYS A 103 16.26 -5.56 -6.63
C CYS A 103 15.40 -5.14 -7.83
N HIS A 104 15.68 -5.67 -9.02
CA HIS A 104 14.83 -5.44 -10.21
C HIS A 104 13.62 -6.38 -10.28
N GLU A 105 13.69 -7.59 -9.71
CA GLU A 105 12.63 -8.60 -9.83
C GLU A 105 11.50 -8.40 -8.81
N GLY A 106 11.85 -8.03 -7.57
CA GLY A 106 10.91 -7.60 -6.53
C GLY A 106 10.10 -8.69 -5.82
N PHE A 107 10.12 -9.94 -6.28
CA PHE A 107 9.30 -11.03 -5.71
C PHE A 107 10.04 -12.36 -5.60
N VAL A 108 9.57 -13.21 -4.70
CA VAL A 108 10.08 -14.58 -4.54
C VAL A 108 9.64 -15.48 -5.70
N TYR A 109 10.48 -16.44 -6.04
CA TYR A 109 10.22 -17.47 -7.05
C TYR A 109 10.89 -18.79 -6.63
N ARG A 110 10.75 -19.84 -7.44
CA ARG A 110 11.37 -21.15 -7.19
C ARG A 110 11.95 -21.69 -8.48
N LYS A 111 13.26 -21.53 -8.65
CA LYS A 111 14.03 -21.98 -9.82
C LYS A 111 14.98 -23.11 -9.46
N TYR A 112 15.69 -23.00 -8.34
CA TYR A 112 16.80 -23.90 -8.03
C TYR A 112 16.40 -25.08 -7.14
N HIS A 113 15.38 -24.91 -6.29
CA HIS A 113 14.89 -26.01 -5.46
C HIS A 113 13.44 -25.80 -4.99
N ALA A 114 12.80 -26.88 -4.55
CA ALA A 114 11.40 -26.88 -4.13
C ALA A 114 11.12 -27.58 -2.78
N SER A 115 12.13 -27.81 -1.94
CA SER A 115 11.92 -28.30 -0.58
C SER A 115 11.16 -27.31 0.31
N PRO A 116 10.54 -27.79 1.40
CA PRO A 116 9.97 -26.91 2.43
C PRO A 116 10.98 -25.86 2.90
N GLY A 117 10.55 -24.60 3.01
CA GLY A 117 11.39 -23.49 3.46
C GLY A 117 12.37 -22.91 2.43
N TYR A 118 12.47 -23.50 1.24
CA TYR A 118 13.33 -23.00 0.16
C TYR A 118 12.55 -22.17 -0.86
N TYR A 119 12.98 -20.91 -1.00
CA TYR A 119 12.51 -19.94 -2.00
C TYR A 119 13.68 -19.09 -2.51
N ASP A 120 13.69 -18.81 -3.80
CA ASP A 120 14.61 -17.89 -4.45
C ASP A 120 14.03 -16.46 -4.40
N GLY A 121 14.88 -15.43 -4.59
CA GLY A 121 14.44 -14.03 -4.58
C GLY A 121 14.12 -13.44 -3.20
N ARG A 122 14.40 -14.16 -2.10
CA ARG A 122 14.27 -13.63 -0.72
C ARG A 122 15.31 -12.53 -0.43
N TYR A 123 16.55 -12.78 -0.84
CA TYR A 123 17.66 -11.85 -0.70
C TYR A 123 17.65 -10.84 -1.84
N TRP A 124 17.83 -9.57 -1.48
CA TRP A 124 18.03 -8.46 -2.40
C TRP A 124 19.47 -7.97 -2.29
N THR A 125 19.92 -7.16 -3.24
CA THR A 125 21.28 -6.63 -3.22
C THR A 125 21.39 -5.53 -2.16
N MET A 126 22.40 -5.62 -1.30
CA MET A 126 22.66 -4.60 -0.28
C MET A 126 23.13 -3.30 -0.93
N TRP A 127 22.53 -2.17 -0.54
CA TRP A 127 23.04 -0.85 -0.87
C TRP A 127 24.08 -0.43 0.17
N LYS A 128 25.35 -0.38 -0.26
CA LYS A 128 26.51 -0.09 0.61
C LYS A 128 26.56 -1.06 1.80
N LEU A 129 26.43 -0.55 3.02
CA LEU A 129 26.51 -1.29 4.28
C LEU A 129 25.41 -0.82 5.24
N PRO A 130 25.05 -1.61 6.27
CA PRO A 130 24.20 -1.14 7.36
C PRO A 130 24.77 0.14 7.98
N MET A 131 23.89 1.10 8.27
CA MET A 131 24.26 2.45 8.69
C MET A 131 24.55 2.48 10.21
N PHE A 132 25.63 1.81 10.62
CA PHE A 132 26.06 1.74 12.02
C PHE A 132 26.28 3.14 12.62
N GLY A 133 25.73 3.37 13.82
CA GLY A 133 25.85 4.67 14.50
C GLY A 133 24.99 5.79 13.90
N CYS A 134 24.10 5.48 12.94
CA CYS A 134 23.18 6.48 12.39
C CYS A 134 22.18 6.95 13.45
N THR A 135 22.14 8.26 13.68
CA THR A 135 21.22 8.92 14.62
C THR A 135 20.21 9.82 13.92
N ASP A 136 20.36 10.03 12.61
CA ASP A 136 19.56 10.96 11.82
C ASP A 136 18.87 10.23 10.66
N ALA A 137 17.53 10.18 10.72
CA ALA A 137 16.70 9.55 9.70
C ALA A 137 16.86 10.20 8.32
N ILE A 138 17.22 11.49 8.24
CA ILE A 138 17.42 12.19 6.97
C ILE A 138 18.60 11.59 6.19
N GLN A 139 19.63 11.09 6.88
CA GLN A 139 20.76 10.41 6.21
C GLN A 139 20.31 9.14 5.49
N VAL A 140 19.41 8.37 6.09
CA VAL A 140 18.83 7.16 5.48
C VAL A 140 17.99 7.52 4.26
N VAL A 141 17.19 8.59 4.34
CA VAL A 141 16.41 9.09 3.19
C VAL A 141 17.32 9.58 2.07
N LYS A 142 18.43 10.25 2.40
CA LYS A 142 19.42 10.68 1.40
C LYS A 142 20.03 9.50 0.67
N GLU A 143 20.36 8.42 1.38
CA GLU A 143 20.86 7.20 0.77
C GLU A 143 19.81 6.49 -0.09
N LEU A 144 18.53 6.55 0.30
CA LEU A 144 17.42 6.08 -0.53
C LEU A 144 17.35 6.87 -1.85
N ASP A 145 17.46 8.20 -1.80
CA ASP A 145 17.44 9.02 -3.01
C ASP A 145 18.67 8.78 -3.90
N ASN A 146 19.85 8.57 -3.31
CA ASN A 146 21.04 8.16 -4.06
C ASN A 146 20.84 6.80 -4.75
N CYS A 147 20.29 5.82 -4.05
CA CYS A 147 20.00 4.49 -4.61
C CYS A 147 18.95 4.57 -5.73
N LYS A 148 17.93 5.41 -5.58
CA LYS A 148 16.92 5.66 -6.62
C LYS A 148 17.51 6.32 -7.85
N ALA A 149 18.46 7.25 -7.68
CA ALA A 149 19.12 7.93 -8.78
C ALA A 149 20.00 6.96 -9.60
N GLU A 150 20.72 6.06 -8.93
CA GLU A 150 21.57 5.06 -9.57
C GLU A 150 20.76 3.93 -10.21
N TYR A 151 19.71 3.46 -9.53
CA TYR A 151 18.87 2.33 -9.95
C TYR A 151 17.38 2.73 -10.03
N PRO A 152 16.99 3.56 -11.01
CA PRO A 152 15.62 4.09 -11.11
C PRO A 152 14.57 3.02 -11.43
N THR A 153 14.99 1.86 -11.94
CA THR A 153 14.11 0.73 -12.29
C THR A 153 14.09 -0.36 -11.22
N ALA A 154 14.75 -0.15 -10.07
CA ALA A 154 14.79 -1.14 -8.99
C ALA A 154 13.73 -0.83 -7.91
N PHE A 155 13.20 -1.90 -7.30
CA PHE A 155 12.53 -1.80 -6.01
C PHE A 155 13.56 -1.55 -4.93
N ILE A 156 13.23 -0.71 -3.95
CA ILE A 156 14.13 -0.43 -2.82
C ILE A 156 13.34 -0.55 -1.53
N ARG A 157 13.87 -1.33 -0.59
CA ARG A 157 13.30 -1.53 0.75
C ARG A 157 14.28 -1.07 1.82
N ILE A 158 13.73 -0.63 2.95
CA ILE A 158 14.50 -0.33 4.16
C ILE A 158 14.28 -1.48 5.13
N ILE A 159 15.37 -1.96 5.69
CA ILE A 159 15.40 -3.02 6.69
C ILE A 159 16.10 -2.52 7.96
N GLY A 160 15.84 -3.20 9.08
CA GLY A 160 16.42 -2.86 10.38
C GLY A 160 16.90 -4.10 11.12
N PHE A 161 18.12 -4.07 11.62
CA PHE A 161 18.73 -5.17 12.37
C PHE A 161 18.82 -4.87 13.86
N ASP A 162 18.49 -5.88 14.67
CA ASP A 162 18.78 -5.90 16.11
C ASP A 162 19.97 -6.82 16.34
N ASN A 163 21.09 -6.23 16.76
CA ASN A 163 22.34 -6.95 16.98
C ASN A 163 22.31 -7.81 18.25
N ASN A 164 21.49 -7.47 19.25
CA ASN A 164 21.37 -8.25 20.47
C ASN A 164 20.56 -9.53 20.20
N ARG A 165 19.45 -9.40 19.48
CA ARG A 165 18.60 -10.54 19.11
C ARG A 165 19.12 -11.30 17.89
N GLN A 166 20.08 -10.73 17.16
CA GLN A 166 20.67 -11.28 15.92
C GLN A 166 19.62 -11.57 14.84
N VAL A 167 18.65 -10.66 14.69
CA VAL A 167 17.57 -10.80 13.71
C VAL A 167 17.29 -9.50 12.98
N GLN A 168 16.82 -9.63 11.74
CA GLN A 168 16.17 -8.54 11.04
C GLN A 168 14.79 -8.32 11.64
N CYS A 169 14.57 -7.16 12.27
CA CYS A 169 13.34 -6.82 12.97
C CYS A 169 12.35 -6.06 12.11
N VAL A 170 12.82 -5.40 11.05
CA VAL A 170 11.99 -4.58 10.17
C VAL A 170 12.33 -4.82 8.70
N SER A 171 11.29 -4.79 7.87
CA SER A 171 11.39 -4.73 6.41
C SER A 171 10.14 -4.04 5.87
N PHE A 172 10.29 -2.92 5.17
CA PHE A 172 9.20 -2.28 4.45
C PHE A 172 9.69 -1.65 3.14
N ILE A 173 8.81 -1.62 2.13
CA ILE A 173 9.11 -1.02 0.84
C ILE A 173 9.21 0.51 0.96
N ALA A 174 10.26 1.10 0.39
CA ALA A 174 10.51 2.54 0.41
C ALA A 174 10.37 3.18 -0.98
N TYR A 175 10.64 2.42 -2.05
CA TYR A 175 10.46 2.87 -3.42
C TYR A 175 10.02 1.72 -4.33
N LYS A 176 9.13 2.04 -5.28
CA LYS A 176 8.70 1.17 -6.36
C LYS A 176 8.98 1.90 -7.68
N PRO A 177 9.60 1.26 -8.67
CA PRO A 177 9.81 1.87 -9.97
C PRO A 177 8.46 2.15 -10.65
N PRO A 178 8.39 3.18 -11.50
CA PRO A 178 7.21 3.40 -12.34
C PRO A 178 6.96 2.18 -13.24
N GLN A 179 5.68 1.84 -13.42
CA GLN A 179 5.23 0.81 -14.36
C GLN A 179 5.29 1.33 -15.80
#